data_AF-A0A7J7L192-F1
#
_entry.id   AF-A0A7J7L192-F1
#
_cell.length_a   1.000
_cell.length_b   1.000
_cell.length_c   1.000
_cell.angle_alpha   90.00
_cell.angle_beta   90.00
_cell.angle_gamma   90.00
#
_symmetry.space_group_name_H-M   'P 1'
#
loop_
_entity.id
_entity.type
_entity.pdbx_description
1 polymer ?
#
loop_
_entity_poly.entity_id
_entity_poly.type
_entity_poly.pdbx_seq_one_letter_code
_entity_poly.pdbx_strand_id
1 'polypeptide(L)' 'MAKPLGTTGEFFKRRDEWRKHPMLGNQVRHALPGFGTAVVAFGIYLIAETAYTKFYARPHSPFHAEVDRHGIVE' A
#
# COMPACT_ATOMS: atom_id res chain seq x y z
N MET A 1 -23.08 12.00 -21.74
CA MET A 1 -22.92 12.38 -23.16
C MET A 1 -22.60 13.85 -23.21
N ALA A 2 -21.51 14.24 -23.87
CA ALA A 2 -21.13 15.66 -23.97
C ALA A 2 -22.17 16.43 -24.80
N LYS A 3 -22.46 17.68 -24.40
CA LYS A 3 -23.37 18.57 -25.13
C LYS A 3 -22.84 18.76 -26.57
N PRO A 4 -23.69 18.75 -27.61
CA PRO A 4 -23.24 18.94 -28.98
C PRO A 4 -22.48 20.27 -29.08
N LEU A 5 -21.24 20.17 -29.56
CA LEU A 5 -20.34 21.32 -29.72
C LEU A 5 -20.84 22.13 -30.92
N GLY A 6 -21.07 23.43 -30.72
CA GLY A 6 -21.35 24.35 -31.84
C GLY A 6 -20.17 24.48 -32.80
N THR A 7 -20.30 25.30 -33.84
CA THR A 7 -19.26 25.49 -34.88
C THR A 7 -17.88 25.83 -34.31
N THR A 8 -17.81 26.70 -33.30
CA THR A 8 -16.58 27.05 -32.58
C THR A 8 -16.07 25.91 -31.69
N GLY A 9 -16.97 25.09 -31.12
CA GLY A 9 -16.60 23.96 -30.28
C GLY A 9 -15.93 22.82 -31.06
N GLU A 10 -16.36 22.58 -32.30
CA GLU A 10 -15.69 21.61 -33.19
C GLU A 10 -14.28 22.07 -33.62
N PHE A 11 -14.06 23.38 -33.79
CA PHE A 11 -12.73 23.93 -34.07
C PHE A 11 -11.74 23.66 -32.93
N PHE A 12 -12.14 23.92 -31.68
CA PHE A 12 -11.31 23.63 -30.51
C PHE A 12 -11.14 22.13 -30.28
N LYS A 13 -12.16 21.32 -30.57
CA LYS A 13 -12.07 19.85 -30.47
C LYS A 13 -10.99 19.28 -31.39
N ARG A 14 -10.96 19.65 -32.68
CA ARG A 14 -9.90 19.20 -33.60
C ARG A 14 -8.51 19.63 -33.14
N ARG A 15 -8.40 20.82 -32.55
CA ARG A 15 -7.14 21.31 -31.95
C ARG A 15 -6.79 20.65 -30.63
N ASP A 16 -7.74 20.09 -29.90
CA ASP A 16 -7.51 19.47 -28.58
C ASP A 16 -7.29 17.95 -28.71
N GLU A 17 -7.62 17.36 -29.86
CA GLU A 17 -7.43 15.94 -30.15
C GLU A 17 -5.99 15.45 -30.01
N TRP A 18 -4.97 16.30 -30.24
CA TRP A 18 -3.57 15.90 -29.99
C TRP A 18 -3.29 15.60 -28.51
N ARG A 19 -4.01 16.23 -27.57
CA ARG A 19 -3.83 15.96 -26.12
C ARG A 19 -4.40 14.61 -25.71
N LYS A 20 -5.27 14.04 -26.55
CA LYS A 20 -5.79 12.67 -26.39
C LYS A 20 -4.78 11.63 -26.86
N HIS A 21 -3.57 12.02 -27.23
CA HIS A 21 -2.51 11.10 -27.62
C HIS A 21 -2.28 10.07 -26.49
N PRO A 22 -2.17 8.76 -26.81
CA PRO A 22 -2.06 7.69 -25.82
C PRO A 22 -0.88 7.85 -24.84
N MET A 23 0.16 8.57 -25.25
CA MET A 23 1.31 8.91 -24.40
C MET A 23 0.96 9.88 -23.25
N LEU A 24 -0.03 10.76 -23.44
CA LEU A 24 -0.45 11.76 -22.45
C LEU A 24 -1.59 11.27 -21.56
N GLY A 25 -2.43 10.35 -22.05
CA GLY A 25 -3.62 9.86 -21.33
C GLY A 25 -3.35 8.76 -20.30
N ASN A 26 -2.20 8.09 -20.32
CA ASN A 26 -1.95 6.89 -19.51
C ASN A 26 -1.20 7.16 -18.19
N GLN A 27 -1.40 8.34 -17.58
CA GLN A 27 -0.68 8.76 -16.37
C GLN A 27 -0.99 7.89 -15.15
N VAL A 28 -2.26 7.46 -14.98
CA VAL A 28 -2.68 6.66 -13.82
C VAL A 28 -1.97 5.30 -13.78
N ARG A 29 -1.70 4.68 -14.94
CA ARG A 29 -0.99 3.39 -15.00
C ARG A 29 0.51 3.49 -14.73
N HIS A 30 1.09 4.69 -14.83
CA HIS A 30 2.51 4.96 -14.63
C HIS A 30 2.80 5.79 -13.39
N ALA A 31 1.77 6.19 -12.63
CA ALA A 31 1.92 7.03 -11.45
C ALA A 31 2.76 6.36 -10.35
N LEU A 32 2.69 5.03 -10.24
CA LEU A 32 3.41 4.25 -9.24
C LEU A 32 4.15 3.07 -9.91
N PRO A 33 5.31 3.31 -10.56
CA PRO A 33 6.08 2.26 -11.18
C PRO A 33 6.55 1.26 -10.11
N GLY A 34 6.32 -0.04 -10.32
CA GLY A 34 6.75 -1.08 -9.39
C GLY A 34 5.90 -1.21 -8.10
N PHE A 35 4.76 -0.53 -8.00
CA PHE A 35 3.89 -0.68 -6.83
C PHE A 35 3.36 -2.12 -6.67
N GLY A 36 2.97 -2.78 -7.77
CA GLY A 36 2.53 -4.17 -7.73
C GLY A 36 3.62 -5.11 -7.21
N THR A 37 4.86 -4.92 -7.64
CA THR A 37 6.00 -5.72 -7.16
C THR A 37 6.31 -5.45 -5.68
N ALA A 38 6.18 -4.20 -5.24
CA ALA A 38 6.36 -3.83 -3.83
C ALA A 38 5.31 -4.48 -2.93
N VAL A 39 4.04 -4.52 -3.36
CA VAL A 39 2.96 -5.20 -2.62
C VAL A 39 3.23 -6.69 -2.47
N VAL A 40 3.70 -7.37 -3.53
CA VAL A 40 4.04 -8.79 -3.46
C VAL A 40 5.20 -9.05 -2.50
N ALA A 41 6.28 -8.27 -2.62
CA ALA A 41 7.44 -8.41 -1.73
C ALA A 41 7.07 -8.16 -0.26
N PHE A 42 6.27 -7.13 0.00
CA PHE A 42 5.79 -6.81 1.34
C PHE A 42 4.88 -7.90 1.92
N GLY A 43 3.99 -8.48 1.10
CA GLY A 43 3.15 -9.60 1.52
C GLY A 43 3.96 -10.83 1.94
N ILE A 44 5.01 -11.17 1.18
CA ILE A 44 5.93 -12.27 1.52
C ILE A 44 6.62 -11.99 2.86
N TYR A 45 7.11 -10.76 3.05
CA TYR A 45 7.74 -10.35 4.30
C TYR A 45 6.84 -10.55 5.52
N LEU A 46 5.58 -10.10 5.45
CA LEU A 46 4.64 -10.25 6.56
C LEU A 46 4.32 -11.73 6.88
N ILE A 47 4.15 -12.55 5.84
CA ILE A 47 3.90 -14.00 6.03
C ILE A 47 5.12 -14.67 6.65
N ALA A 48 6.32 -14.35 6.17
CA ALA A 48 7.56 -14.88 6.70
C ALA A 48 7.75 -14.49 8.17
N GLU A 49 7.49 -13.24 8.53
CA GLU A 49 7.59 -12.74 9.91
C GLU A 49 6.56 -13.39 10.85
N THR A 50 5.31 -13.53 10.39
CA THR A 50 4.25 -14.20 11.16
C THR A 50 4.57 -15.67 11.38
N ALA A 51 5.03 -16.37 10.33
CA ALA A 51 5.43 -17.77 10.43
C ALA A 51 6.66 -17.93 11.34
N TYR A 52 7.69 -17.10 11.15
CA TYR A 52 8.89 -17.13 11.98
C TYR A 52 8.55 -16.95 13.47
N THR A 53 7.75 -15.95 13.79
CA THR A 53 7.31 -15.71 15.17
C THR A 53 6.52 -16.90 15.71
N LYS A 54 5.61 -17.48 14.92
CA LYS A 54 4.79 -18.62 15.39
C LYS A 54 5.57 -19.91 15.60
N PHE A 55 6.60 -20.17 14.79
CA PHE A 55 7.38 -21.41 14.86
C PHE A 55 8.64 -21.31 15.72
N TYR A 56 9.23 -20.11 15.83
CA TYR A 56 10.53 -19.91 16.47
C TYR A 56 10.51 -18.95 17.67
N ALA A 57 9.47 -18.15 17.90
CA ALA A 57 9.40 -17.37 19.14
C ALA A 57 9.18 -18.33 20.32
N ARG A 58 10.21 -18.45 21.16
CA ARG A 58 10.08 -19.13 22.46
C ARG A 58 8.98 -18.41 23.26
N PRO A 59 8.17 -19.12 24.06
CA PRO A 59 7.36 -18.45 25.05
C PRO A 59 8.33 -17.63 25.92
N HIS A 60 8.18 -16.31 25.93
CA HIS A 60 8.81 -15.50 26.95
C HIS A 60 8.25 -16.02 28.26
N SER A 61 9.05 -16.80 28.98
CA SER A 61 8.76 -17.22 30.35
C SER A 61 8.34 -15.96 31.11
N PRO A 62 7.19 -15.93 31.81
CA PRO A 62 6.89 -14.84 32.70
C PRO A 62 7.97 -14.90 33.79
N PHE A 63 8.98 -14.03 33.69
CA PHE A 63 9.99 -13.91 34.70
C PHE A 63 9.28 -13.38 35.95
N HIS A 64 9.12 -14.27 36.93
CA HIS A 64 8.60 -14.05 38.29
C HIS A 64 8.30 -12.58 38.65
N ALA A 65 7.02 -12.22 38.64
CA ALA A 65 6.48 -11.15 39.47
C ALA A 65 6.23 -11.68 40.90
N GLU A 66 7.22 -12.33 41.50
CA GLU A 66 7.17 -12.88 42.86
C GLU A 66 8.36 -12.36 43.68
N VAL A 67 8.39 -11.04 43.89
CA VAL A 67 9.35 -10.34 44.75
C VAL A 67 8.60 -9.53 45.83
N ASP A 68 7.36 -9.90 46.20
CA ASP A 68 6.60 -9.08 47.16
C ASP A 68 5.69 -9.87 48.13
N ARG A 69 6.14 -11.04 48.63
CA ARG A 69 5.37 -11.77 49.66
C ARG A 69 6.16 -12.38 50.83
N HIS A 70 7.43 -12.03 51.02
CA HIS A 70 8.22 -12.60 52.13
C HIS A 70 9.11 -11.58 52.90
N GLY A 71 8.70 -10.31 52.95
CA GLY A 71 9.45 -9.25 53.64
C GLY A 71 8.75 -8.57 54.83
N ILE A 72 7.65 -9.11 55.36
CA ILE A 72 6.96 -8.49 56.53
C ILE A 72 6.46 -9.58 57.49
N VAL A 73 7.37 -10.23 58.20
CA VAL A 73 7.19 -10.61 59.62
C VAL A 73 8.55 -10.99 60.21
N GLU A 74 8.76 -10.53 61.45
CA GLU A 74 9.96 -10.57 62.32
C GLU A 74 10.96 -9.40 62.20
#